data_AF-A0A6A4HUR9-F1
#
_entry.id   AF-A0A6A4HUR9-F1
#
_cell.length_a   1.000
_cell.length_b   1.000
_cell.length_c   1.000
_cell.angle_alpha   90.00
_cell.angle_beta   90.00
_cell.angle_gamma   90.00
#
_symmetry.space_group_name_H-M   'P 1'
#
loop_
_entity.id
_entity.type
_entity.pdbx_description
1 polymer ?
#
loop_
_entity_poly.entity_id
_entity_poly.type
_entity_poly.pdbx_seq_one_letter_code
_entity_poly.pdbx_strand_id
1 'polypeptide(L)' 'FLLPYSPNFNPIEEAFSKIKAFIQQNGALFSSSKGLIYAMLQAMEIITPDDAEGYIMHAGY' A
#
# COMPACT_ATOMS: atom_id res chain seq x y z
N PHE A 1 -13.84 -19.39 7.38
CA PHE A 1 -14.90 -18.45 6.94
C PHE A 1 -14.58 -17.11 7.55
N LEU A 2 -14.35 -16.08 6.72
CA LEU A 2 -14.23 -14.69 7.19
C LEU A 2 -15.60 -14.02 7.09
N LEU A 3 -15.99 -13.31 8.14
CA LEU A 3 -17.21 -12.51 8.15
C LEU A 3 -17.06 -11.33 7.16
N PRO A 4 -18.14 -10.88 6.52
CA PRO A 4 -18.10 -9.75 5.62
C PRO A 4 -17.76 -8.49 6.42
N TYR A 5 -16.67 -7.82 6.02
CA TYR A 5 -16.05 -6.65 6.68
C TYR A 5 -15.36 -6.93 8.03
N SER A 6 -14.29 -7.72 7.97
CA SER A 6 -13.22 -7.68 8.97
C SER A 6 -12.01 -6.89 8.43
N PRO A 7 -12.07 -5.55 8.35
CA PRO A 7 -11.01 -4.73 7.77
C PRO A 7 -9.66 -4.90 8.48
N ASN A 8 -9.66 -5.29 9.76
CA ASN A 8 -8.44 -5.56 10.53
C ASN A 8 -7.76 -6.89 10.19
N PHE A 9 -8.38 -7.75 9.36
CA PHE A 9 -7.83 -9.06 8.96
C PHE A 9 -7.58 -9.16 7.45
N ASN A 10 -7.41 -8.01 6.78
CA ASN A 10 -7.04 -7.99 5.37
C ASN A 10 -5.64 -7.35 5.22
N PRO A 11 -4.61 -8.12 4.82
CA PRO A 11 -3.23 -7.62 4.71
C PRO A 11 -3.09 -6.45 3.72
N ILE A 12 -4.08 -6.25 2.84
CA ILE A 12 -4.08 -5.16 1.86
C ILE A 12 -4.19 -3.77 2.51
N GLU A 13 -4.79 -3.64 3.70
CA GLU A 13 -4.97 -2.35 4.37
C GLU A 13 -3.63 -1.74 4.82
N GLU A 14 -2.69 -2.57 5.27
CA GLU A 14 -1.34 -2.13 5.65
C GLU A 14 -0.53 -1.69 4.43
N ALA A 15 -0.60 -2.47 3.34
CA ALA A 15 0.02 -2.09 2.07
C ALA A 15 -0.52 -0.75 1.56
N PHE A 16 -1.84 -0.56 1.55
CA PHE A 16 -2.44 0.72 1.15
C PHE A 16 -2.07 1.87 2.08
N SER A 17 -1.93 1.62 3.38
CA SER A 17 -1.52 2.64 4.34
C SER A 17 -0.09 3.12 4.08
N LYS A 18 0.84 2.20 3.80
CA LYS A 18 2.23 2.54 3.42
C LYS A 18 2.28 3.33 2.11
N ILE A 19 1.52 2.92 1.09
CA ILE A 19 1.42 3.63 -0.20
C ILE A 19 0.87 5.05 0.00
N LYS A 20 -0.21 5.21 0.78
CA LYS A 20 -0.79 6.53 1.08
C LYS A 20 0.21 7.44 1.79
N ALA A 21 0.95 6.92 2.77
CA ALA A 21 1.97 7.66 3.48
C ALA A 21 3.10 8.13 2.54
N PHE A 22 3.55 7.27 1.64
CA PHE A 22 4.54 7.63 0.63
C PHE A 22 4.05 8.72 -0.32
N ILE A 23 2.82 8.62 -0.82
CA ILE A 23 2.22 9.63 -1.70
C ILE A 23 2.13 10.97 -0.96
N GLN A 24 1.71 10.97 0.31
CA GLN A 24 1.60 12.18 1.12
C GLN A 24 2.96 12.88 1.31
N GLN A 25 4.03 12.10 1.51
CA GLN A 25 5.39 12.63 1.65
C GLN A 25 5.96 13.13 0.31
N ASN A 26 5.56 12.53 -0.80
CA ASN A 26 6.12 12.79 -2.13
C ASN A 26 5.14 13.55 -3.05
N GLY A 27 4.18 14.28 -2.49
CA GLY A 27 3.07 14.89 -3.26
C GLY A 27 3.48 15.76 -4.46
N ALA A 28 4.70 16.32 -4.46
CA ALA A 28 5.26 17.03 -5.60
C ALA A 28 5.41 16.14 -6.85
N LEU A 29 5.76 14.86 -6.69
CA LEU A 29 5.87 13.88 -7.80
C LEU A 29 4.51 13.57 -8.43
N PHE A 30 3.44 13.63 -7.64
CA PHE A 30 2.07 13.31 -8.07
C PHE A 30 1.29 14.52 -8.59
N SER A 31 1.86 15.73 -8.49
CA SER A 31 1.20 16.99 -8.89
C SER A 31 1.19 17.22 -10.41
N SER A 32 1.99 16.46 -11.18
CA SER A 32 2.05 16.57 -12.64
C SER A 32 1.31 15.44 -13.33
N SER A 33 0.35 15.78 -14.19
CA SER A 33 -0.43 14.79 -14.97
C SER A 33 0.42 13.97 -15.93
N LYS A 34 1.56 14.50 -16.39
CA LYS A 34 2.45 13.83 -17.37
C LYS A 34 3.33 12.72 -16.79
N GLY A 35 3.22 12.40 -15.51
CA GLY A 35 4.00 11.34 -14.85
C GLY A 35 3.21 10.52 -13.85
N LEU A 36 1.90 10.75 -13.72
CA LEU A 36 1.10 10.16 -12.64
C LEU A 36 1.14 8.64 -12.63
N ILE A 37 1.02 8.00 -13.80
CA ILE A 37 1.08 6.54 -13.91
C ILE A 37 2.45 6.01 -13.45
N TYR A 38 3.54 6.65 -13.88
CA TYR A 38 4.88 6.26 -13.47
C TYR A 38 5.12 6.49 -11.97
N ALA A 39 4.63 7.60 -11.42
CA ALA A 39 4.68 7.88 -10.00
C ALA A 39 3.86 6.87 -9.18
N MET A 40 2.72 6.40 -9.70
CA MET A 40 1.95 5.33 -9.07
C MET A 40 2.67 3.98 -9.12
N LEU A 41 3.37 3.65 -10.22
CA LEU A 41 4.22 2.46 -10.28
C LEU A 41 5.33 2.51 -9.22
N GLN A 42 6.03 3.64 -9.11
CA GLN A 42 7.04 3.84 -8.06
C GLN A 42 6.44 3.72 -6.64
N ALA A 43 5.24 4.25 -6.43
CA ALA A 43 4.55 4.11 -5.15
C ALA A 43 4.21 2.66 -4.80
N MET A 44 3.95 1.80 -5.79
CA MET A 44 3.73 0.37 -5.57
C MET A 44 5.03 -0.37 -5.28
N GLU A 45 6.15 0.03 -5.89
CA GLU A 45 7.47 -0.59 -5.69
C GLU A 45 8.07 -0.41 -4.29
N ILE A 46 7.49 0.46 -3.44
CA ILE A 46 7.93 0.64 -2.05
C ILE A 46 7.58 -0.54 -1.14
N ILE A 47 6.66 -1.41 -1.59
CA ILE A 47 6.26 -2.60 -0.85
C ILE A 47 7.30 -3.69 -1.14
N THR A 48 8.08 -4.04 -0.13
CA THR A 48 9.07 -5.11 -0.23
C THR A 48 8.44 -6.49 -0.01
N PRO A 49 9.12 -7.58 -0.40
CA PRO A 49 8.68 -8.93 -0.05
C PRO A 49 8.51 -9.14 1.46
N ASP A 50 9.44 -8.61 2.28
CA ASP A 50 9.37 -8.69 3.74
C ASP A 50 8.17 -7.93 4.32
N ASP A 51 7.83 -6.76 3.76
CA ASP A 51 6.61 -6.05 4.11
C ASP A 51 5.37 -6.91 3.84
N ALA A 52 5.30 -7.51 2.65
CA ALA A 52 4.16 -8.33 2.24
C ALA A 52 3.98 -9.55 3.14
N GLU A 53 5.08 -10.24 3.49
CA GLU A 53 5.06 -11.34 4.46
C GLU A 53 4.59 -10.86 5.84
N GLY A 54 5.12 -9.73 6.31
CA GLY A 54 4.71 -9.13 7.59
C GLY A 54 3.21 -8.79 7.63
N TYR A 55 2.66 -8.23 6.56
CA TYR A 55 1.23 -7.90 6.48
C TYR A 55 0.34 -9.15 6.52
N ILE A 56 0.74 -10.22 5.82
CA ILE A 56 0.02 -11.51 5.80
C ILE A 56 0.01 -12.11 7.21
N MET A 57 1.17 -12.16 7.88
CA MET A 57 1.29 -12.66 9.25
C MET A 57 0.48 -11.82 10.24
N HIS A 58 0.53 -10.49 10.13
CA HIS A 58 -0.20 -9.59 11.04
C HIS A 58 -1.72 -9.70 10.85
N ALA A 59 -2.17 -9.97 9.62
CA ALA A 59 -3.57 -10.26 9.32
C ALA A 59 -4.01 -11.68 9.77
N GLY A 60 -3.11 -12.49 10.33
CA GLY A 60 -3.42 -13.78 10.93
C GLY A 60 -3.45 -14.96 9.95
N TYR A 61 -2.72 -14.86 8.83
CA TYR A 61 -2.56 -15.93 7.83
C TYR A 61 -1.18 -16.58 7.87
#